data_AF-A0A7V1H807-F1
#
_entry.id   AF-A0A7V1H807-F1
#
_cell.length_a   1.000
_cell.length_b   1.000
_cell.length_c   1.000
_cell.angle_alpha   90.00
_cell.angle_beta   90.00
_cell.angle_gamma   90.00
#
_symmetry.space_group_name_H-M   'P 1'
#
loop_
_entity.id
_entity.type
_entity.pdbx_description
1 polymer ?
#
loop_
_entity_poly.entity_id
_entity_poly.type
_entity_poly.pdbx_seq_one_letter_code
_entity_poly.pdbx_strand_id
1 'polypeptide(L)'
;MNRRKVTPLFIVIIALFFGAAILVDGGGKDREIPPEEVVEGPADYNIWVWGEAVAPGITDFLRETAGIYQKEHPEVVWEISHIDIDRVYKDFNSASEGEEVPDLHVTWGGVIGLEQAWSGKLSPLGEYVSEDLLEQIYPAVRAEGYWDGEQWLVPLFIEPWMFGIN
;
A
#
# COMPACT_ATOMS: atom_id res chain seq x y z
N MET A 1 3.41 -22.21 2.07
CA MET A 1 4.09 -21.06 1.40
C MET A 1 4.44 -21.43 -0.04
N ASN A 2 3.45 -21.34 -0.92
CA ASN A 2 3.60 -21.65 -2.34
C ASN A 2 4.24 -20.44 -3.04
N ARG A 3 5.53 -20.52 -3.38
CA ARG A 3 6.26 -19.45 -4.09
C ARG A 3 5.71 -19.34 -5.52
N ARG A 4 4.60 -18.63 -5.71
CA ARG A 4 4.30 -18.07 -7.04
C ARG A 4 5.39 -17.03 -7.30
N LYS A 5 6.14 -17.26 -8.38
CA LYS A 5 7.27 -16.42 -8.78
C LYS A 5 6.74 -15.02 -9.09
N VAL A 6 6.88 -14.12 -8.13
CA VAL A 6 6.59 -12.71 -8.33
C VAL A 6 7.76 -12.14 -9.12
N THR A 7 7.54 -11.96 -10.42
CA THR A 7 8.52 -11.47 -11.42
C THR A 7 8.85 -9.98 -11.12
N PRO A 8 9.98 -9.38 -11.57
CA PRO A 8 10.58 -8.14 -11.02
C PRO A 8 9.82 -6.83 -11.33
N LEU A 9 8.50 -6.91 -11.52
CA LEU A 9 7.57 -5.81 -11.75
C LEU A 9 7.33 -4.95 -10.49
N PHE A 10 7.71 -5.45 -9.30
CA PHE A 10 7.54 -4.77 -8.00
C PHE A 10 8.37 -3.50 -7.83
N ILE A 11 9.47 -3.35 -8.58
CA ILE A 11 10.42 -2.23 -8.45
C ILE A 11 9.78 -0.89 -8.89
N VAL A 12 8.76 -0.91 -9.76
CA VAL A 12 8.17 0.31 -10.34
C VAL A 12 6.99 0.85 -9.49
N ILE A 13 6.29 -0.02 -8.77
CA ILE A 13 5.06 0.31 -8.05
C ILE A 13 5.32 1.28 -6.89
N ILE A 14 6.39 1.09 -6.12
CA ILE A 14 6.70 1.97 -4.97
C ILE A 14 7.38 3.27 -5.43
N ALA A 15 8.15 3.24 -6.52
CA ALA A 15 8.79 4.44 -7.06
C ALA A 15 7.76 5.45 -7.62
N LEU A 16 6.63 4.98 -8.17
CA LEU A 16 5.53 5.85 -8.61
C LEU A 16 4.75 6.46 -7.44
N PHE A 17 4.60 5.75 -6.31
CA PHE A 17 3.98 6.31 -5.11
C PHE A 17 4.79 7.46 -4.49
N PHE A 18 6.13 7.42 -4.56
CA PHE A 18 6.98 8.53 -4.08
C PHE A 18 7.20 9.64 -5.11
N GLY A 19 7.20 9.32 -6.41
CA GLY A 19 7.32 10.32 -7.49
C GLY A 19 6.12 11.26 -7.61
N ALA A 20 4.91 10.77 -7.33
CA ALA A 20 3.68 11.57 -7.42
C ALA A 20 3.49 12.54 -6.22
N ALA A 21 4.20 12.32 -5.09
CA ALA A 21 4.09 13.16 -3.91
C ALA A 21 4.65 14.59 -4.09
N ILE A 22 5.38 14.87 -5.18
CA ILE A 22 5.96 16.19 -5.46
C ILE A 22 5.01 17.09 -6.29
N LEU A 23 3.87 16.58 -6.79
CA LEU A 23 2.98 17.35 -7.68
C LEU A 23 1.50 17.39 -7.28
N VAL A 24 1.10 16.82 -6.14
CA VAL A 24 -0.29 16.93 -5.67
C VAL A 24 -0.46 18.22 -4.87
N ASP A 25 -0.79 19.29 -5.60
CA ASP A 25 -1.53 20.43 -5.04
C ASP A 25 -2.83 19.90 -4.39
N GLY A 26 -3.15 20.45 -3.22
CA GLY A 26 -4.13 19.93 -2.29
C GLY A 26 -5.50 19.67 -2.90
N GLY A 27 -6.18 18.65 -2.37
CA GLY A 27 -7.47 18.15 -2.83
C GLY A 27 -8.48 19.24 -3.24
N GLY A 28 -8.65 19.40 -4.55
CA GLY A 28 -9.73 20.17 -5.15
C GLY A 28 -10.96 19.29 -5.37
N LYS A 29 -12.14 19.81 -5.01
CA LYS A 29 -13.46 19.14 -5.07
C LYS A 29 -13.99 18.84 -6.49
N ASP A 30 -13.22 19.13 -7.53
CA ASP A 30 -13.65 19.07 -8.93
C ASP A 30 -12.86 18.04 -9.76
N ARG A 31 -12.20 17.05 -9.14
CA ARG A 31 -11.56 15.96 -9.88
C ARG A 31 -12.64 15.05 -10.47
N GLU A 32 -12.69 14.97 -11.80
CA GLU A 32 -13.46 13.93 -12.49
C GLU A 32 -12.89 12.58 -12.08
N ILE A 33 -13.62 11.89 -11.19
CA ILE A 33 -13.33 10.52 -10.78
C ILE A 33 -13.51 9.66 -12.04
N PRO A 34 -12.45 8.99 -12.53
CA PRO A 34 -12.62 8.04 -13.63
C PRO A 34 -13.66 7.02 -13.20
N PRO A 35 -14.65 6.69 -14.05
CA PRO A 35 -15.58 5.63 -13.73
C PRO A 35 -14.80 4.37 -13.39
N GLU A 36 -15.35 3.58 -12.46
CA GLU A 36 -14.85 2.28 -12.06
C GLU A 36 -14.78 1.38 -13.32
N GLU A 37 -13.68 1.47 -14.07
CA GLU A 37 -13.39 0.54 -15.16
C GLU A 37 -12.99 -0.77 -14.49
N VAL A 38 -14.01 -1.56 -14.18
CA VAL A 38 -13.83 -2.98 -13.83
C VAL A 38 -13.32 -3.64 -15.10
N VAL A 39 -12.00 -3.84 -15.16
CA VAL A 39 -11.39 -4.67 -16.18
C VAL A 39 -11.88 -6.10 -15.93
N GLU A 40 -12.82 -6.57 -16.74
CA GLU A 40 -13.39 -7.91 -16.60
C GLU A 40 -12.33 -8.98 -16.91
N GLY A 41 -11.92 -9.70 -15.85
CA GLY A 41 -10.93 -10.78 -15.85
C GLY A 41 -10.50 -11.08 -14.40
N PRO A 42 -9.92 -12.24 -14.08
CA PRO A 42 -9.35 -12.46 -12.75
C PRO A 42 -8.21 -11.44 -12.54
N ALA A 43 -8.26 -10.68 -11.44
CA ALA A 43 -7.19 -9.74 -11.11
C ALA A 43 -5.88 -10.49 -10.85
N ASP A 44 -4.75 -9.91 -11.28
CA ASP A 44 -3.42 -10.46 -11.07
C ASP A 44 -2.89 -10.11 -9.68
N TYR A 45 -3.26 -8.91 -9.21
CA TYR A 45 -2.85 -8.36 -7.92
C TYR A 45 -4.02 -7.71 -7.23
N ASN A 46 -4.20 -7.98 -5.94
CA ASN A 46 -5.17 -7.29 -5.12
C ASN A 46 -4.51 -6.41 -4.03
N ILE A 47 -5.20 -5.33 -3.68
CA ILE A 47 -4.77 -4.39 -2.64
C ILE A 47 -5.96 -4.14 -1.72
N TRP A 48 -5.75 -4.34 -0.43
CA TRP A 48 -6.70 -3.92 0.60
C TRP A 48 -6.26 -2.59 1.19
N VAL A 49 -7.08 -1.56 1.02
CA VAL A 49 -6.84 -0.21 1.53
C VAL A 49 -7.87 0.19 2.57
N TRP A 50 -7.43 0.88 3.61
CA TRP A 50 -8.30 1.61 4.54
C TRP A 50 -7.76 3.04 4.66
N GLY A 51 -8.48 3.89 5.38
CA GLY A 51 -7.95 5.21 5.77
C GLY A 51 -8.71 6.42 5.23
N GLU A 52 -9.90 6.24 4.65
CA GLU A 52 -10.75 7.36 4.19
C GLU A 52 -11.05 8.38 5.31
N ALA A 53 -11.10 7.94 6.57
CA ALA A 53 -11.28 8.82 7.73
C ALA A 53 -10.03 9.65 8.07
N VAL A 54 -8.84 9.21 7.64
CA VAL A 54 -7.54 9.82 7.93
C VAL A 54 -7.04 10.63 6.74
N ALA A 55 -7.15 10.07 5.53
CA ALA A 55 -6.81 10.67 4.26
C ALA A 55 -7.97 10.45 3.28
N PRO A 56 -8.97 11.36 3.28
CA PRO A 56 -10.11 11.26 2.36
C PRO A 56 -9.68 11.21 0.90
N GLY A 57 -10.21 10.24 0.15
CA GLY A 57 -9.88 9.98 -1.25
C GLY A 57 -8.67 9.06 -1.47
N ILE A 58 -8.10 8.45 -0.42
CA ILE A 58 -6.93 7.58 -0.57
C ILE A 58 -7.22 6.36 -1.44
N THR A 59 -8.43 5.78 -1.34
CA THR A 59 -8.83 4.62 -2.15
C THR A 59 -8.87 4.99 -3.62
N ASP A 60 -9.50 6.12 -3.95
CA ASP A 60 -9.62 6.60 -5.33
C ASP A 60 -8.26 7.03 -5.89
N PHE A 61 -7.41 7.65 -5.07
CA PHE A 61 -6.03 7.95 -5.44
C PHE A 61 -5.24 6.69 -5.81
N LEU A 62 -5.35 5.62 -5.03
CA LEU A 62 -4.67 4.35 -5.34
C LEU A 62 -5.21 3.73 -6.63
N ARG A 63 -6.54 3.78 -6.84
CA ARG A 63 -7.17 3.31 -8.08
C ARG A 63 -6.72 4.09 -9.30
N GLU A 64 -6.69 5.41 -9.22
CA GLU A 64 -6.18 6.26 -10.29
C GLU A 64 -4.71 5.96 -10.60
N THR A 65 -3.88 5.83 -9.56
CA THR A 65 -2.45 5.52 -9.70
C THR A 65 -2.24 4.15 -10.35
N ALA A 66 -2.99 3.13 -9.92
CA ALA A 66 -2.97 1.79 -10.52
C ALA A 66 -3.43 1.82 -11.98
N GLY A 67 -4.46 2.62 -12.30
CA GLY A 67 -4.92 2.82 -13.67
C GLY A 67 -3.90 3.51 -14.57
N ILE A 68 -3.13 4.48 -14.05
CA ILE A 68 -2.00 5.10 -14.76
C ILE A 68 -0.93 4.03 -15.07
N TYR A 69 -0.57 3.23 -14.07
CA TYR A 69 0.40 2.15 -14.25
C TYR A 69 -0.07 1.11 -15.30
N GLN A 70 -1.33 0.69 -15.22
CA GLN A 70 -1.91 -0.29 -16.13
C GLN A 70 -1.96 0.19 -17.59
N LYS A 71 -2.04 1.51 -17.84
CA LYS A 71 -1.95 2.05 -19.21
C LYS A 71 -0.58 1.80 -19.85
N GLU A 72 0.49 1.78 -19.05
CA GLU A 72 1.85 1.47 -19.50
C GLU A 72 2.14 -0.04 -19.44
N HIS A 73 1.45 -0.76 -18.56
CA HIS A 73 1.58 -2.18 -18.29
C HIS A 73 0.22 -2.91 -18.43
N PRO A 74 -0.31 -3.06 -19.65
CA PRO A 74 -1.65 -3.61 -19.87
C PRO A 74 -1.79 -5.08 -19.45
N GLU A 75 -0.69 -5.79 -19.26
CA GLU A 75 -0.63 -7.14 -18.71
C GLU A 75 -0.88 -7.22 -17.20
N VAL A 76 -1.06 -6.08 -16.52
CA VAL A 76 -1.23 -6.00 -15.08
C VAL A 76 -2.65 -5.57 -14.76
N VAL A 77 -3.43 -6.44 -14.13
CA VAL A 77 -4.78 -6.11 -13.68
C VAL A 77 -4.84 -6.00 -12.16
N TRP A 78 -5.32 -4.84 -11.69
CA TRP A 78 -5.42 -4.51 -10.26
C TRP A 78 -6.85 -4.65 -9.73
N GLU A 79 -6.99 -5.20 -8.53
CA GLU A 79 -8.20 -5.10 -7.72
C GLU A 79 -7.90 -4.33 -6.43
N ILE A 80 -8.52 -3.15 -6.25
CA ILE A 80 -8.30 -2.32 -5.06
C ILE A 80 -9.60 -2.22 -4.26
N SER A 81 -9.62 -2.90 -3.11
CA SER A 81 -10.77 -3.00 -2.23
C SER A 81 -10.60 -2.11 -1.01
N HIS A 82 -11.61 -1.26 -0.75
CA HIS A 82 -11.70 -0.53 0.51
C HIS A 82 -12.13 -1.47 1.64
N ILE A 83 -11.47 -1.38 2.80
CA ILE A 83 -11.77 -2.11 4.02
C ILE A 83 -12.01 -1.11 5.15
N ASP A 84 -13.08 -1.34 5.93
CA ASP A 84 -13.39 -0.53 7.10
C ASP A 84 -12.32 -0.70 8.20
N ILE A 85 -12.09 0.37 8.96
CA ILE A 85 -11.05 0.44 9.99
C ILE A 85 -11.13 -0.70 11.03
N ASP A 86 -12.33 -1.10 11.42
CA ASP A 86 -12.60 -2.17 12.39
C ASP A 86 -12.36 -3.58 11.82
N ARG A 87 -12.21 -3.68 10.50
CA ARG A 87 -12.01 -4.93 9.77
C ARG A 87 -10.57 -5.16 9.33
N VAL A 88 -9.74 -4.12 9.22
CA VAL A 88 -8.35 -4.15 8.73
C VAL A 88 -7.59 -5.39 9.22
N TYR A 89 -7.41 -5.52 10.54
CA TYR A 89 -6.64 -6.63 11.11
C TYR A 89 -7.44 -7.93 11.24
N LYS A 90 -8.73 -7.84 11.51
CA LYS A 90 -9.58 -9.03 11.67
C LYS A 90 -9.62 -9.83 10.38
N ASP A 91 -9.91 -9.16 9.28
CA ASP A 91 -10.05 -9.79 7.97
C ASP A 91 -8.67 -10.23 7.46
N PHE A 92 -7.61 -9.43 7.64
CA PHE A 92 -6.26 -9.82 7.26
C PHE A 92 -5.75 -11.06 8.02
N ASN A 93 -6.02 -11.13 9.33
CA ASN A 93 -5.65 -12.30 10.15
C ASN A 93 -6.41 -13.55 9.71
N SER A 94 -7.72 -13.44 9.49
CA SER A 94 -8.55 -14.55 9.00
C SER A 94 -8.08 -15.03 7.62
N ALA A 95 -7.76 -14.10 6.73
CA ALA A 95 -7.24 -14.40 5.39
C ALA A 95 -5.87 -15.09 5.44
N SER A 96 -5.02 -14.70 6.39
CA SER A 96 -3.68 -15.29 6.61
C SER A 96 -3.73 -16.74 7.05
N GLU A 97 -4.79 -17.14 7.74
CA GLU A 97 -5.02 -18.54 8.14
C GLU A 97 -5.58 -19.39 6.97
N GLY A 98 -6.33 -18.76 6.05
CA GLY A 98 -6.98 -19.41 4.92
C GLY A 98 -6.18 -19.42 3.60
N GLU A 99 -4.99 -18.83 3.57
CA GLU A 99 -4.18 -18.59 2.35
C GLU A 99 -4.87 -17.66 1.30
N GLU A 100 -5.82 -16.82 1.73
CA GLU A 100 -6.56 -15.86 0.88
C GLU A 100 -6.15 -14.40 1.19
N VAL A 101 -4.86 -14.18 1.46
CA VAL A 101 -4.29 -12.87 1.84
C VAL A 101 -4.18 -11.97 0.62
N PRO A 102 -4.38 -10.64 0.76
CA PRO A 102 -4.09 -9.75 -0.33
C PRO A 102 -2.58 -9.65 -0.66
N ASP A 103 -2.22 -9.33 -1.90
CA ASP A 103 -0.84 -9.09 -2.31
C ASP A 103 -0.26 -7.86 -1.60
N LEU A 104 -1.08 -6.82 -1.42
CA LEU A 104 -0.74 -5.64 -0.63
C LEU A 104 -1.85 -5.31 0.38
N HIS A 105 -1.45 -4.99 1.61
CA HIS A 105 -2.36 -4.58 2.66
C HIS A 105 -1.88 -3.28 3.31
N VAL A 106 -2.68 -2.24 3.20
CA VAL A 106 -2.42 -0.98 3.91
C VAL A 106 -2.67 -1.21 5.39
N THR A 107 -1.68 -0.90 6.21
CA THR A 107 -1.72 -1.11 7.66
C THR A 107 -1.02 0.05 8.36
N TRP A 108 -1.19 0.17 9.68
CA TRP A 108 -0.42 1.14 10.46
C TRP A 108 1.05 0.72 10.55
N GLY A 109 1.94 1.71 10.62
CA GLY A 109 3.34 1.50 10.96
C GLY A 109 3.56 1.14 12.43
N GLY A 110 4.81 0.92 12.79
CA GLY A 110 5.24 0.67 14.16
C GLY A 110 4.84 -0.72 14.64
N VAL A 111 4.57 -0.83 15.94
CA VAL A 111 4.32 -2.14 16.60
C VAL A 111 3.18 -2.90 15.94
N ILE A 112 2.07 -2.22 15.62
CA ILE A 112 0.86 -2.90 15.12
C ILE A 112 1.08 -3.51 13.73
N GLY A 113 1.77 -2.79 12.84
CA GLY A 113 2.17 -3.33 11.54
C GLY A 113 3.24 -4.42 11.66
N LEU A 114 4.26 -4.20 12.49
CA LEU A 114 5.37 -5.15 12.70
C LEU A 114 4.93 -6.43 13.41
N GLU A 115 3.86 -6.42 14.20
CA GLU A 115 3.26 -7.65 14.76
C GLU A 115 2.86 -8.64 13.66
N GLN A 116 2.42 -8.15 12.50
CA GLN A 116 2.11 -9.02 11.36
C GLN A 116 3.39 -9.65 10.78
N ALA A 117 4.50 -8.90 10.70
CA ALA A 117 5.80 -9.43 10.33
C ALA A 117 6.32 -10.46 11.34
N TRP A 118 6.26 -10.16 12.64
CA TRP A 118 6.70 -11.07 13.70
C TRP A 118 5.89 -12.37 13.73
N SER A 119 4.61 -12.31 13.36
CA SER A 119 3.74 -13.49 13.26
C SER A 119 3.92 -14.27 11.95
N GLY A 120 4.83 -13.85 11.07
CA GLY A 120 5.15 -14.54 9.81
C GLY A 120 4.11 -14.36 8.70
N LYS A 121 3.26 -13.33 8.80
CA LYS A 121 2.21 -13.04 7.81
C LYS A 121 2.65 -12.08 6.71
N LEU A 122 3.74 -11.35 6.93
CA LEU A 122 4.35 -10.47 5.93
C LEU A 122 5.64 -11.08 5.40
N SER A 123 6.04 -10.60 4.22
CA SER A 123 7.37 -10.87 3.65
C SER A 123 8.23 -9.61 3.73
N PRO A 124 9.56 -9.73 3.89
CA PRO A 124 10.45 -8.58 3.79
C PRO A 124 10.41 -7.99 2.38
N LEU A 125 10.61 -6.68 2.30
CA LEU A 125 10.45 -5.88 1.09
C LEU A 125 11.74 -5.71 0.28
N GLY A 126 12.89 -6.19 0.77
CA GLY A 126 14.20 -5.97 0.14
C GLY A 126 14.33 -6.49 -1.30
N GLU A 127 13.56 -7.52 -1.68
CA GLU A 127 13.51 -8.02 -3.07
C GLU A 127 12.59 -7.18 -3.98
N TYR A 128 11.74 -6.34 -3.39
CA TYR A 128 10.67 -5.61 -4.07
C TYR A 128 10.91 -4.10 -4.13
N VAL A 129 11.64 -3.56 -3.15
CA VAL A 129 11.90 -2.12 -2.99
C VAL A 129 13.40 -1.88 -3.00
N SER A 130 13.85 -1.02 -3.91
CA SER A 130 15.27 -0.68 -3.98
C SER A 130 15.73 0.12 -2.76
N GLU A 131 16.97 -0.11 -2.33
CA GLU A 131 17.57 0.71 -1.27
C GLU A 131 17.58 2.20 -1.62
N ASP A 132 17.85 2.56 -2.89
CA ASP A 132 17.80 3.95 -3.36
C ASP A 132 16.45 4.63 -3.08
N LEU A 133 15.34 3.87 -3.16
CA LEU A 133 14.02 4.38 -2.83
C LEU A 133 13.82 4.49 -1.32
N LEU A 134 14.25 3.48 -0.56
CA LEU A 134 14.18 3.49 0.89
C LEU A 134 15.00 4.62 1.52
N GLU A 135 16.13 5.00 0.91
CA GLU A 135 16.97 6.12 1.33
C GLU A 135 16.32 7.49 1.11
N GLN A 136 15.32 7.59 0.21
CA GLN A 136 14.55 8.82 -0.01
C GLN A 136 13.45 9.04 1.03
N ILE A 137 13.14 8.02 1.84
CA ILE A 137 12.13 8.09 2.89
C ILE A 137 12.72 8.72 4.14
N TYR A 138 12.00 9.65 4.77
CA TYR A 138 12.44 10.25 6.03
C TYR A 138 12.79 9.16 7.08
N PRO A 139 13.98 9.19 7.70
CA PRO A 139 14.47 8.09 8.53
C PRO A 139 13.53 7.67 9.66
N ALA A 140 12.88 8.64 10.31
CA ALA A 140 11.93 8.37 11.39
C ALA A 140 10.70 7.58 10.92
N VAL A 141 10.24 7.83 9.70
CA VAL A 141 9.07 7.15 9.12
C VAL A 141 9.47 5.79 8.56
N ARG A 142 10.65 5.67 7.93
CA ARG A 142 11.20 4.38 7.48
C ARG A 142 11.34 3.40 8.66
N ALA A 143 11.77 3.90 9.82
CA ALA A 143 11.97 3.09 11.02
C ALA A 143 10.70 2.41 11.53
N GLU A 144 9.52 2.94 11.22
CA GLU A 144 8.24 2.31 11.61
C GLU A 144 7.97 0.97 10.94
N GLY A 145 8.65 0.69 9.82
CA GLY A 145 8.53 -0.57 9.09
C GLY A 145 9.78 -1.44 9.10
N TYR A 146 10.80 -1.09 9.88
CA TYR A 146 12.11 -1.75 9.85
C TYR A 146 12.33 -2.63 11.07
N TRP A 147 12.71 -3.89 10.86
CA TRP A 147 12.99 -4.84 11.93
C TRP A 147 13.92 -5.96 11.46
N ASP A 148 14.83 -6.37 12.35
CA ASP A 148 15.77 -7.49 12.14
C ASP A 148 16.63 -7.39 10.87
N GLY A 149 17.07 -6.18 10.53
CA GLY A 149 17.91 -5.95 9.35
C GLY A 149 17.14 -5.75 8.04
N GLU A 150 15.82 -5.89 8.06
CA GLU A 150 14.97 -5.90 6.87
C GLU A 150 13.89 -4.80 6.94
N GLN A 151 13.49 -4.29 5.78
CA GLN A 151 12.31 -3.45 5.65
C GLN A 151 11.08 -4.33 5.43
N TRP A 152 10.04 -4.20 6.25
CA TRP A 152 8.81 -5.01 6.18
C TRP A 152 7.59 -4.21 5.74
N LEU A 153 7.59 -2.90 6.00
CA LEU A 153 6.54 -1.97 5.60
C LEU A 153 7.18 -0.74 4.97
N VAL A 154 6.52 -0.14 3.98
CA VAL A 154 6.93 1.15 3.40
C VAL A 154 5.79 2.15 3.61
N PRO A 155 6.07 3.37 4.10
CA PRO A 155 5.03 4.36 4.33
C PRO A 155 4.41 4.84 3.02
N LEU A 156 3.07 4.88 2.98
CA LEU A 156 2.31 5.46 1.87
C LEU A 156 2.24 7.00 1.96
N PHE A 157 2.08 7.53 3.17
CA PHE A 157 2.09 8.96 3.48
C PHE A 157 2.51 9.16 4.95
N ILE A 158 2.70 10.42 5.36
CA ILE A 158 3.06 10.78 6.74
C ILE A 158 1.83 11.37 7.44
N GLU A 159 1.47 10.82 8.60
CA GLU A 159 0.38 11.30 9.44
C GLU A 159 0.91 11.81 10.80
N PRO A 160 1.20 13.11 10.95
CA PRO A 160 1.64 13.65 12.23
C PRO A 160 0.44 13.92 13.15
N TRP A 161 0.50 13.41 14.38
CA TRP A 161 -0.47 13.78 15.41
C TRP A 161 -0.01 15.06 16.11
N MET A 162 -0.87 16.09 16.09
CA MET A 162 -0.57 17.41 16.65
C MET A 162 -1.48 17.71 17.84
N PHE A 163 -0.90 18.24 18.92
CA PHE A 163 -1.67 18.79 20.03
C PHE A 163 -1.92 20.29 19.83
N GLY A 164 -3.16 20.72 20.07
CA GLY A 164 -3.53 22.13 20.19
C GLY A 164 -3.99 22.44 21.61
N ILE A 165 -3.70 23.66 22.08
CA ILE A 165 -4.29 24.23 23.30
C ILE A 165 -5.33 25.27 22.89
N ASN A 166 -6.40 25.41 23.68
CA ASN A 166 -7.39 26.48 23.53
C ASN A 166 -6.91 27.76 24.22
#